data_AF-A0A6G4P7Z3-F1
#
_entry.id   AF-A0A6G4P7Z3-F1
#
_cell.length_a   1.000
_cell.length_b   1.000
_cell.length_c   1.000
_cell.angle_alpha   90.00
_cell.angle_beta   90.00
_cell.angle_gamma   90.00
#
_symmetry.space_group_name_H-M   'P 1'
#
loop_
_entity.id
_entity.type
_entity.pdbx_description
1 polymer ?
#
loop_
_entity_poly.entity_id
_entity_poly.type
_entity_poly.pdbx_seq_one_letter_code
_entity_poly.pdbx_strand_id
1 'polypeptide(L)'
;PVTRTITSANIDRLRVTFGVQSLLETTSKGDRNPSSVRLLIQLQRNGNWVTEKDVTINGKTTSQYLASVILENLPERPFNIRMVRETADNTSDQLQNKTLWSSYTEIIDVKQCYPNTAIVG
;
A
#
# COMPACT_ATOMS: atom_id res chain seq x y z
N PRO A 1 -4.47 3.93 -12.02
CA PRO A 1 -3.96 4.34 -10.68
C PRO A 1 -5.16 4.60 -9.76
N VAL A 2 -5.12 4.11 -8.53
CA VAL A 2 -6.23 4.30 -7.58
C VAL A 2 -5.93 5.55 -6.75
N THR A 3 -6.79 6.56 -6.86
CA THR A 3 -6.74 7.78 -6.04
C THR A 3 -7.91 7.77 -5.06
N ARG A 4 -7.65 8.14 -3.81
CA ARG A 4 -8.65 8.28 -2.75
C ARG A 4 -8.49 9.66 -2.11
N THR A 5 -9.61 10.30 -1.81
CA THR A 5 -9.65 11.58 -1.11
C THR A 5 -9.93 11.31 0.37
N ILE A 6 -9.11 11.88 1.24
CA ILE A 6 -9.27 11.79 2.69
C ILE A 6 -9.83 13.12 3.19
N THR A 7 -11.04 13.07 3.73
CA THR A 7 -11.77 14.23 4.27
C THR A 7 -11.89 14.20 5.80
N SER A 8 -11.56 13.06 6.43
CA SER A 8 -11.71 12.83 7.87
C SER A 8 -10.84 13.76 8.71
N ALA A 9 -11.49 14.65 9.48
CA ALA A 9 -10.84 15.74 10.22
C ALA A 9 -10.10 15.33 11.52
N ASN A 10 -10.13 14.07 11.94
CA ASN A 10 -9.55 13.65 13.23
C ASN A 10 -8.61 12.44 13.11
N ILE A 11 -7.99 12.23 11.95
CA ILE A 11 -7.03 11.13 11.77
C ILE A 11 -5.62 11.55 12.14
N ASP A 12 -4.94 10.78 12.98
CA ASP A 12 -3.54 11.02 13.32
C ASP A 12 -2.61 10.26 12.38
N ARG A 13 -3.05 9.09 11.91
CA ARG A 13 -2.24 8.19 11.09
C ARG A 13 -3.10 7.55 10.02
N LEU A 14 -2.50 7.23 8.87
CA LEU A 14 -3.16 6.48 7.81
C LEU A 14 -2.43 5.17 7.60
N ARG A 15 -3.11 4.04 7.79
CA ARG A 15 -2.59 2.74 7.41
C ARG A 15 -3.08 2.39 6.01
N VAL A 16 -2.14 2.17 5.11
CA VAL A 16 -2.44 1.79 3.73
C VAL A 16 -2.02 0.33 3.56
N THR A 17 -2.95 -0.53 3.18
CA THR A 17 -2.71 -1.97 2.95
C THR A 17 -2.80 -2.27 1.46
N PHE A 18 -1.68 -2.68 0.91
CA PHE A 18 -1.53 -2.99 -0.50
C PHE A 18 -0.94 -4.39 -0.65
N GLY A 19 -1.06 -4.95 -1.84
CA GLY A 19 -0.51 -6.26 -2.06
C GLY A 19 -0.38 -6.64 -3.51
N VAL A 20 0.16 -7.83 -3.71
CA VAL A 20 0.33 -8.48 -4.99
C VAL A 20 -0.30 -9.86 -4.90
N GLN A 21 -1.04 -10.26 -5.93
CA GLN A 21 -1.69 -11.58 -5.95
C GLN A 21 -0.66 -12.69 -6.16
N SER A 22 0.31 -12.44 -7.03
CA SER A 22 1.47 -13.28 -7.29
C SER A 22 2.60 -12.42 -7.85
N LEU A 23 3.83 -12.92 -7.72
CA LEU A 23 5.05 -12.37 -8.32
C LEU A 23 5.81 -13.52 -8.95
N LEU A 24 5.53 -13.77 -10.23
CA LEU A 24 6.13 -14.85 -10.99
C LEU A 24 6.31 -14.40 -12.44
N GLU A 25 7.47 -14.67 -12.99
CA GLU A 25 7.71 -14.60 -14.43
C GLU A 25 7.96 -16.01 -14.96
N THR A 26 7.23 -16.42 -15.99
CA THR A 26 7.41 -17.72 -16.64
C THR A 26 8.03 -17.50 -18.00
N THR A 27 9.21 -18.03 -18.28
CA THR A 27 9.84 -17.87 -19.60
C THR A 27 9.17 -18.75 -20.65
N SER A 28 9.44 -18.51 -21.94
CA SER A 28 8.99 -19.36 -23.06
C SER A 28 9.49 -20.81 -22.98
N LYS A 29 10.48 -21.09 -22.13
CA LYS A 29 11.02 -22.43 -21.86
C LYS A 29 10.38 -23.11 -20.64
N GLY A 30 9.44 -22.45 -19.97
CA GLY A 30 8.75 -22.96 -18.78
C GLY A 30 9.46 -22.67 -17.45
N ASP A 31 10.57 -21.93 -17.47
CA ASP A 31 11.29 -21.57 -16.25
C ASP A 31 10.55 -20.49 -15.46
N ARG A 32 10.49 -20.66 -14.14
CA ARG A 32 9.79 -19.75 -13.23
C ARG A 32 10.78 -18.84 -12.49
N ASN A 33 10.92 -17.63 -12.98
CA ASN A 33 11.76 -16.58 -12.40
C ASN A 33 11.00 -15.75 -11.35
N PRO A 34 11.70 -15.25 -10.32
CA PRO A 34 11.15 -14.26 -9.40
C PRO A 34 10.89 -12.94 -10.13
N SER A 35 9.85 -12.21 -9.69
CA SER A 35 9.54 -10.86 -10.18
C SER A 35 9.60 -9.88 -9.02
N SER A 36 9.81 -8.61 -9.33
CA SER A 36 9.66 -7.52 -8.37
C SER A 36 8.56 -6.57 -8.82
N VAL A 37 7.95 -5.89 -7.85
CA VAL A 37 7.05 -4.76 -8.08
C VAL A 37 7.43 -3.64 -7.13
N ARG A 38 7.61 -2.44 -7.68
CA ARG A 38 7.84 -1.19 -6.97
C ARG A 38 6.55 -0.37 -6.97
N LEU A 39 6.11 -0.02 -5.77
CA LEU A 39 4.90 0.73 -5.48
C LEU A 39 5.28 2.02 -4.74
N LEU A 40 4.79 3.13 -5.25
CA LEU A 40 4.97 4.46 -4.66
C LEU A 40 3.65 4.90 -4.06
N ILE A 41 3.65 5.20 -2.77
CA ILE A 41 2.53 5.77 -2.04
C ILE A 41 2.74 7.28 -1.98
N GLN A 42 1.83 8.00 -2.62
CA GLN A 42 1.94 9.43 -2.81
C GLN A 42 0.79 10.17 -2.14
N LEU A 43 1.12 11.24 -1.42
CA LEU A 43 0.17 12.19 -0.88
C LEU A 43 0.19 13.46 -1.72
N GLN A 44 -0.97 14.07 -1.91
CA GLN A 44 -1.07 15.38 -2.53
C GLN A 44 -0.79 16.46 -1.48
N ARG A 45 0.23 17.29 -1.73
CA ARG A 45 0.59 18.45 -0.92
C ARG A 45 0.63 19.68 -1.82
N ASN A 46 -0.16 20.71 -1.51
CA ASN A 46 -0.21 21.96 -2.27
C ASN A 46 -0.42 21.73 -3.79
N GLY A 47 -1.28 20.77 -4.16
CA GLY A 47 -1.55 20.40 -5.55
C GLY A 47 -0.54 19.42 -6.17
N ASN A 48 0.64 19.23 -5.59
CA ASN A 48 1.69 18.34 -6.11
C ASN A 48 1.67 16.96 -5.45
N TRP A 49 2.03 15.93 -6.20
CA TRP A 49 2.15 14.56 -5.69
C TRP A 49 3.53 14.34 -5.10
N VAL A 50 3.59 14.03 -3.81
CA VAL A 50 4.83 13.76 -3.07
C VAL A 50 4.83 12.30 -2.65
N THR A 51 5.90 11.58 -2.98
CA THR A 51 6.10 10.19 -2.53
C THR A 51 6.48 10.18 -1.06
N GLU A 52 5.60 9.62 -0.22
CA GLU A 52 5.86 9.45 1.20
C GLU A 52 6.47 8.10 1.54
N LYS A 53 6.08 7.05 0.80
CA LYS A 53 6.65 5.72 0.95
C LYS A 53 6.91 5.10 -0.41
N ASP A 54 8.10 4.54 -0.53
CA ASP A 54 8.51 3.68 -1.63
C ASP A 54 8.60 2.25 -1.07
N VAL A 55 7.85 1.35 -1.69
CA VAL A 55 7.78 -0.04 -1.30
C VAL A 55 8.11 -0.91 -2.48
N THR A 56 9.21 -1.66 -2.36
CA THR A 56 9.58 -2.68 -3.33
C THR A 56 9.29 -4.06 -2.76
N ILE A 57 8.39 -4.78 -3.41
CA ILE A 57 8.10 -6.17 -3.08
C ILE A 57 8.91 -7.03 -4.06
N ASN A 58 9.90 -7.74 -3.53
CA ASN A 58 10.78 -8.62 -4.30
C ASN A 58 10.52 -10.08 -3.91
N GLY A 59 10.44 -10.97 -4.89
CA GLY A 59 10.50 -12.41 -4.61
C GLY A 59 9.74 -13.27 -5.61
N LYS A 60 9.64 -14.55 -5.26
CA LYS A 60 8.81 -15.53 -5.95
C LYS A 60 7.64 -15.86 -5.04
N THR A 61 6.57 -15.09 -5.15
CA THR A 61 5.38 -15.31 -4.33
C THR A 61 4.29 -15.89 -5.22
N THR A 62 3.95 -17.16 -5.00
CA THR A 62 2.84 -17.83 -5.70
C THR A 62 1.48 -17.58 -5.02
N SER A 63 1.48 -16.86 -3.90
CA SER A 63 0.32 -16.57 -3.07
C SER A 63 0.20 -15.07 -2.82
N GLN A 64 -0.99 -14.63 -2.40
CA GLN A 64 -1.24 -13.22 -2.10
C GLN A 64 -0.29 -12.73 -1.00
N TYR A 65 0.44 -11.65 -1.28
CA TYR A 65 1.25 -10.95 -0.31
C TYR A 65 0.64 -9.59 -0.02
N LEU A 66 0.35 -9.33 1.24
CA LEU A 66 -0.17 -8.05 1.72
C LEU A 66 0.90 -7.38 2.59
N ALA A 67 1.15 -6.10 2.34
CA ALA A 67 1.97 -5.25 3.17
C ALA A 67 1.16 -4.01 3.58
N SER A 68 1.39 -3.54 4.80
CA SER A 68 0.77 -2.34 5.31
C SER A 68 1.83 -1.34 5.71
N VAL A 69 1.66 -0.08 5.31
CA VAL A 69 2.49 1.03 5.81
C VAL A 69 1.64 2.00 6.60
N ILE A 70 2.25 2.61 7.60
CA ILE A 70 1.63 3.68 8.39
C ILE A 70 2.27 5.00 7.95
N LEU A 71 1.41 5.96 7.60
CA LEU A 71 1.77 7.33 7.27
C LEU A 71 1.36 8.21 8.46
N GLU A 72 2.34 8.87 9.07
CA GLU A 72 2.13 9.72 10.25
C GLU A 72 2.17 11.21 9.89
N ASN A 73 3.01 11.59 8.92
CA ASN A 73 3.08 12.97 8.44
C ASN A 73 1.99 13.22 7.40
N LEU A 74 0.76 13.53 7.83
CA LEU A 74 -0.36 13.80 6.93
C LEU A 74 -0.45 15.31 6.57
N PRO A 75 -0.76 15.66 5.31
CA PRO A 75 -0.98 17.05 4.91
C PRO A 75 -2.29 17.62 5.45
N GLU A 76 -2.46 18.94 5.29
CA GLU A 76 -3.72 19.62 5.59
C GLU A 76 -4.87 19.03 4.80
N ARG A 77 -6.03 18.96 5.45
CA ARG A 77 -7.21 18.29 4.92
C ARG A 77 -8.08 19.29 4.15
N PRO A 78 -8.77 18.86 3.09
CA PRO A 78 -8.75 17.53 2.50
C PRO A 78 -7.49 17.30 1.66
N PHE A 79 -6.96 16.08 1.69
CA PHE A 79 -5.85 15.68 0.83
C PHE A 79 -6.15 14.41 0.05
N ASN A 80 -5.46 14.24 -1.07
CA ASN A 80 -5.58 13.03 -1.87
C ASN A 80 -4.39 12.10 -1.61
N ILE A 81 -4.66 10.81 -1.56
CA ILE A 81 -3.66 9.75 -1.55
C ILE A 81 -3.83 8.89 -2.79
N ARG A 82 -2.73 8.47 -3.38
CA ARG A 82 -2.73 7.47 -4.45
C ARG A 82 -1.59 6.50 -4.30
N MET A 83 -1.76 5.34 -4.91
CA MET A 83 -0.66 4.41 -5.16
C MET A 83 -0.38 4.33 -6.64
N VAL A 84 0.90 4.48 -6.96
CA VAL A 84 1.43 4.40 -8.32
C VAL A 84 2.37 3.22 -8.37
N ARG A 85 2.14 2.32 -9.33
CA ARG A 85 3.11 1.29 -9.67
C ARG A 85 4.14 1.89 -10.61
N GLU A 86 5.42 1.71 -10.30
CA GLU A 86 6.51 2.18 -11.16
C GLU A 86 7.07 1.07 -12.05
N THR A 87 6.99 -0.20 -11.61
CA THR A 87 7.44 -1.33 -12.42
C THR A 87 6.64 -1.43 -13.72
N ALA A 88 7.35 -1.49 -14.85
CA ALA A 88 6.76 -1.61 -16.18
C ALA A 88 5.68 -2.70 -16.22
N ASP A 89 4.55 -2.38 -16.82
CA ASP A 89 3.54 -3.37 -17.18
C ASP A 89 4.09 -4.17 -18.35
N ASN A 90 4.39 -5.45 -18.12
CA ASN A 90 4.77 -6.34 -19.21
C ASN A 90 3.47 -6.84 -19.87
N THR A 91 3.36 -6.70 -21.18
CA THR A 91 2.18 -7.09 -21.97
C THR A 91 2.08 -8.60 -22.19
N SER A 92 3.02 -9.38 -21.67
CA SER A 92 3.08 -10.83 -21.84
C SER A 92 2.36 -11.55 -20.69
N ASP A 93 1.50 -12.53 -21.03
CA ASP A 93 0.88 -13.47 -20.08
C ASP A 93 1.91 -14.28 -19.25
N GLN A 94 3.17 -14.21 -19.67
CA GLN A 94 4.31 -14.78 -18.98
C GLN A 94 4.63 -14.08 -17.66
N LEU A 95 4.27 -12.81 -17.48
CA LEU A 95 4.50 -12.08 -16.24
C LEU A 95 3.23 -12.01 -15.39
N GLN A 96 3.21 -12.77 -14.31
CA GLN A 96 2.16 -12.73 -13.29
C GLN A 96 2.62 -11.86 -12.13
N ASN A 97 2.35 -10.56 -12.23
CA ASN A 97 2.64 -9.57 -11.20
C ASN A 97 1.46 -8.65 -10.88
N LYS A 98 0.23 -9.21 -10.91
CA LYS A 98 -0.99 -8.45 -10.65
C LYS A 98 -0.97 -7.84 -9.24
N THR A 99 -0.82 -6.52 -9.19
CA THR A 99 -0.97 -5.71 -7.98
C THR A 99 -2.43 -5.49 -7.65
N LEU A 100 -2.80 -5.68 -6.40
CA LEU A 100 -4.14 -5.46 -5.87
C LEU A 100 -4.08 -4.35 -4.81
N TRP A 101 -4.95 -3.35 -4.96
CA TRP A 101 -5.23 -2.42 -3.87
C TRP A 101 -6.23 -3.08 -2.93
N SER A 102 -5.76 -3.59 -1.78
CA SER A 102 -6.61 -4.37 -0.88
C SER A 102 -7.51 -3.47 -0.03
N SER A 103 -6.96 -2.48 0.67
CA SER A 103 -7.72 -1.61 1.57
C SER A 103 -6.89 -0.43 2.10
N TYR A 104 -7.56 0.61 2.59
CA TYR A 104 -6.93 1.64 3.42
C TYR A 104 -7.72 1.76 4.73
N THR A 105 -7.02 1.96 5.83
CA THR A 105 -7.59 2.08 7.18
C THR A 105 -7.11 3.40 7.77
N GLU A 106 -8.06 4.28 8.08
CA GLU A 106 -7.79 5.51 8.83
C GLU A 106 -7.57 5.14 10.30
N ILE A 107 -6.42 5.54 10.86
CA ILE A 107 -6.09 5.31 12.27
C ILE A 107 -6.24 6.64 13.00
N ILE A 108 -7.18 6.67 13.93
CA ILE A 108 -7.37 7.78 14.87
C ILE A 108 -6.67 7.35 16.16
N ASP A 109 -5.69 8.12 16.62
CA ASP A 109 -5.05 7.90 17.91
C ASP A 109 -5.91 8.53 18.99
N VAL A 110 -7.04 7.91 19.30
CA VAL A 110 -7.72 8.22 20.57
C VAL A 110 -6.79 7.69 21.67
N LYS A 111 -6.22 8.58 22.49
CA LYS A 111 -5.78 8.21 23.85
C LYS A 111 -7.02 7.70 24.60
N GLN A 112 -7.38 6.44 24.39
CA GLN A 112 -8.19 5.72 25.36
C GLN A 112 -7.25 5.46 26.54
N CYS A 113 -7.11 6.45 27.42
CA CYS A 113 -7.01 6.10 28.82
C CYS A 113 -8.28 5.28 29.07
N TYR A 114 -8.18 3.96 29.09
CA TYR A 114 -9.22 3.10 29.63
C TYR A 114 -9.04 3.18 31.15
N PRO A 115 -9.72 4.09 31.88
CA PRO A 115 -9.42 4.30 33.29
C PRO A 115 -10.05 3.19 34.16
N ASN A 116 -10.70 2.18 33.56
CA ASN A 116 -11.55 1.21 34.26
C ASN A 116 -11.51 -0.22 33.67
N THR A 117 -10.41 -0.66 33.04
CA THR A 117 -10.27 -2.09 32.71
C THR A 117 -9.13 -2.68 33.52
N ALA A 118 -9.45 -3.14 34.73
CA ALA A 118 -8.61 -4.11 35.44
C ALA A 118 -8.79 -5.48 34.76
N ILE A 119 -7.67 -6.10 34.36
CA ILE A 119 -7.63 -7.54 34.09
C ILE A 119 -7.84 -8.23 35.44
N VAL A 120 -8.89 -9.04 35.55
CA VAL A 120 -9.07 -9.99 36.64
C VAL A 120 -8.85 -11.38 36.05
N GLY A 121 -7.84 -12.07 36.60
CA GLY A 121 -7.71 -13.52 36.51
C GLY A 121 -8.19 -14.15 37.82
#